data_AF-A0AAD5QUN7-F1
#
_entry.id   AF-A0AAD5QUN7-F1
#
_cell.length_a   1.000
_cell.length_b   1.000
_cell.length_c   1.000
_cell.angle_alpha   90.00
_cell.angle_beta   90.00
_cell.angle_gamma   90.00
#
_symmetry.space_group_name_H-M   'P 1'
#
loop_
_entity.id
_entity.type
_entity.pdbx_description
1 polymer ?
#
loop_
_entity_poly.entity_id
_entity_poly.type
_entity_poly.pdbx_seq_one_letter_code
_entity_poly.pdbx_strand_id
1 'polypeptide(L)'
;MTEDQKQLMNNMKAAGDSFDEIRQKGNELFGELDTGRQVVLKEEYKEKCKKYFENISSPEEVEKMRSLYDAGNDAEIRSMVKNVVERMSGDDKQLAIKMEKLCTDVFDVKVRVHRDIDASMNRRLSWMTDEQKEEVKKMHADGKPQDEIRAKIFEFLSSLEGPAGLAAKEQARKECYKWMEDVASAEEIANLHKLHETDHDACKKKVRELLGRLPAEKKEEVEKNLAFCEEVWYGEHTHHEHPHEHHHRHLAVRRRRHLHAIDRFLDWLNPEQKSQLEGIENSEAHFDDVIAQVKKFYDMLPEEKKAELKANFKSRCTEWMKEVATPEELEDIVKLQQQENHEDLKKKLADLESRLSEEQKHTVEHLREMCSSIWEVQSTLQSTR
;
A
#
# COMPACT_ATOMS: atom_id res chain seq x y z
N MET A 1 -36.91 6.20 7.27
CA MET A 1 -37.70 5.81 6.09
C MET A 1 -38.45 7.03 5.57
N THR A 2 -38.39 7.27 4.26
CA THR A 2 -39.27 8.20 3.56
C THR A 2 -40.71 7.67 3.54
N GLU A 3 -41.68 8.51 3.16
CA GLU A 3 -43.07 8.05 3.00
C GLU A 3 -43.20 6.97 1.92
N ASP A 4 -42.46 7.10 0.81
CA ASP A 4 -42.44 6.09 -0.26
C ASP A 4 -41.89 4.75 0.25
N GLN A 5 -40.82 4.77 1.05
CA GLN A 5 -40.25 3.57 1.67
C GLN A 5 -41.23 2.92 2.65
N LYS A 6 -41.98 3.72 3.44
CA LYS A 6 -43.03 3.18 4.32
C LYS A 6 -44.16 2.56 3.51
N GLN A 7 -44.58 3.21 2.43
CA GLN A 7 -45.63 2.72 1.56
C GLN A 7 -45.24 1.40 0.88
N LEU A 8 -43.98 1.28 0.42
CA LEU A 8 -43.43 0.04 -0.10
C LEU A 8 -43.54 -1.10 0.93
N MET A 9 -43.07 -0.87 2.15
CA MET A 9 -43.12 -1.88 3.23
C MET A 9 -44.55 -2.27 3.59
N ASN A 10 -45.49 -1.32 3.56
CA ASN A 10 -46.91 -1.59 3.80
C ASN A 10 -47.54 -2.40 2.66
N ASN A 11 -47.16 -2.15 1.41
CA ASN A 11 -47.62 -2.92 0.26
C ASN A 11 -47.15 -4.37 0.32
N MET A 12 -45.88 -4.60 0.69
CA MET A 12 -45.34 -5.95 0.92
C MET A 12 -46.14 -6.70 1.99
N LYS A 13 -46.44 -6.03 3.11
CA LYS A 13 -47.27 -6.60 4.17
C LYS A 13 -48.70 -6.92 3.69
N ALA A 14 -49.29 -6.08 2.85
CA ALA A 14 -50.63 -6.30 2.29
C ALA A 14 -50.65 -7.41 1.23
N ALA A 15 -49.54 -7.63 0.52
CA ALA A 15 -49.37 -8.70 -0.46
C ALA A 15 -49.20 -10.09 0.19
N GLY A 16 -48.97 -10.15 1.50
CA GLY A 16 -48.78 -11.39 2.23
C GLY A 16 -47.32 -11.84 2.31
N ASP A 17 -46.37 -10.93 2.02
CA ASP A 17 -44.94 -11.22 2.11
C ASP A 17 -44.56 -11.64 3.52
N SER A 18 -43.63 -12.60 3.60
CA SER A 18 -43.14 -13.13 4.86
C SER A 18 -42.38 -12.07 5.65
N PHE A 19 -42.28 -12.30 6.96
CA PHE A 19 -41.46 -11.45 7.82
C PHE A 19 -40.00 -11.37 7.35
N ASP A 20 -39.43 -12.47 6.85
CA ASP A 20 -38.05 -12.50 6.42
C ASP A 20 -37.85 -11.69 5.12
N GLU A 21 -38.81 -11.70 4.19
CA GLU A 21 -38.79 -10.85 2.98
C GLU A 21 -38.90 -9.35 3.31
N ILE A 22 -39.84 -8.99 4.20
CA ILE A 22 -40.01 -7.61 4.66
C ILE A 22 -38.77 -7.14 5.42
N ARG A 23 -38.20 -7.99 6.28
CA ARG A 23 -36.94 -7.73 6.99
C ARG A 23 -35.77 -7.51 6.04
N GLN A 24 -35.62 -8.37 5.03
CA GLN A 24 -34.58 -8.23 4.02
C GLN A 24 -34.71 -6.89 3.28
N LYS A 25 -35.93 -6.53 2.84
CA LYS A 25 -36.14 -5.25 2.17
C LYS A 25 -35.86 -4.06 3.09
N GLY A 26 -36.21 -4.17 4.37
CA GLY A 26 -35.84 -3.18 5.39
C GLY A 26 -34.33 -3.00 5.53
N ASN A 27 -33.56 -4.09 5.48
CA ASN A 27 -32.09 -4.05 5.54
C ASN A 27 -31.48 -3.43 4.27
N GLU A 28 -32.04 -3.71 3.08
CA GLU A 28 -31.63 -3.06 1.83
C GLU A 28 -31.83 -1.54 1.89
N LEU A 29 -33.04 -1.10 2.26
CA LEU A 29 -33.36 0.33 2.39
C LEU A 29 -32.51 1.03 3.45
N PHE A 30 -32.11 0.31 4.50
CA PHE A 30 -31.18 0.82 5.50
C PHE A 30 -29.76 0.98 4.93
N GLY A 31 -29.29 0.03 4.11
CA GLY A 31 -27.99 0.09 3.45
C GLY A 31 -27.85 1.22 2.43
N GLU A 32 -28.95 1.68 1.84
CA GLU A 32 -29.01 2.83 0.93
C GLU A 32 -28.85 4.20 1.64
N LEU A 33 -28.94 4.24 2.98
CA LEU A 33 -28.79 5.49 3.74
C LEU A 33 -27.33 5.92 3.83
N ASP A 34 -27.10 7.23 4.06
CA ASP A 34 -25.76 7.72 4.37
C ASP A 34 -25.23 7.16 5.70
N THR A 35 -23.91 7.01 5.80
CA THR A 35 -23.24 6.38 6.95
C THR A 35 -23.57 7.07 8.27
N GLY A 36 -23.68 8.41 8.29
CA GLY A 36 -24.01 9.15 9.50
C GLY A 36 -25.42 8.82 10.00
N ARG A 37 -26.39 8.76 9.08
CA ARG A 37 -27.76 8.38 9.40
C ARG A 37 -27.88 6.91 9.80
N GLN A 38 -27.10 6.02 9.19
CA GLN A 38 -27.03 4.61 9.57
C GLN A 38 -26.55 4.44 11.02
N VAL A 39 -25.52 5.18 11.45
CA VAL A 39 -25.00 5.13 12.82
C VAL A 39 -26.07 5.55 13.83
N VAL A 40 -26.72 6.70 13.61
CA VAL A 40 -27.77 7.21 14.49
C VAL A 40 -28.92 6.21 14.61
N LEU A 41 -29.40 5.69 13.48
CA LEU A 41 -30.52 4.73 13.47
C LEU A 41 -30.15 3.39 14.13
N LYS A 42 -28.91 2.92 13.98
CA LYS A 42 -28.43 1.72 14.68
C LYS A 42 -28.49 1.91 16.19
N GLU A 43 -27.99 3.02 16.72
CA GLU A 43 -28.02 3.27 18.16
C GLU A 43 -29.46 3.40 18.68
N GLU A 44 -30.33 4.14 17.97
CA GLU A 44 -31.76 4.20 18.30
C GLU A 44 -32.42 2.81 18.32
N TYR A 45 -32.06 1.93 17.38
CA TYR A 45 -32.63 0.58 17.32
C TYR A 45 -32.03 -0.35 18.38
N LYS A 46 -30.74 -0.22 18.71
CA LYS A 46 -30.11 -0.93 19.83
C LYS A 46 -30.80 -0.59 21.15
N GLU A 47 -31.12 0.68 21.39
CA GLU A 47 -31.87 1.07 22.59
C GLU A 47 -33.26 0.43 22.63
N LYS A 48 -33.97 0.38 21.50
CA LYS A 48 -35.27 -0.31 21.40
C LYS A 48 -35.15 -1.80 21.67
N CYS A 49 -34.11 -2.44 21.15
CA CYS A 49 -33.80 -3.84 21.43
C CYS A 49 -33.53 -4.09 22.92
N LYS A 50 -32.70 -3.26 23.54
CA LYS A 50 -32.41 -3.33 24.99
C LYS A 50 -33.70 -3.23 25.80
N LYS A 51 -34.50 -2.18 25.57
CA LYS A 51 -35.78 -1.97 26.28
C LYS A 51 -36.75 -3.14 26.08
N TYR A 52 -36.83 -3.68 24.86
CA TYR A 52 -37.71 -4.82 24.58
C TYR A 52 -37.32 -6.05 25.42
N PHE A 53 -36.03 -6.43 25.39
CA PHE A 53 -35.56 -7.60 26.13
C PHE A 53 -35.50 -7.37 27.64
N GLU A 54 -35.25 -6.15 28.11
CA GLU A 54 -35.37 -5.79 29.54
C GLU A 54 -36.80 -6.03 30.07
N ASN A 55 -37.83 -5.70 29.28
CA ASN A 55 -39.22 -5.85 29.70
C ASN A 55 -39.69 -7.31 29.81
N ILE A 56 -39.04 -8.24 29.12
CA ILE A 56 -39.40 -9.68 29.12
C ILE A 56 -38.41 -10.54 29.92
N SER A 57 -37.37 -9.92 30.47
CA SER A 57 -36.34 -10.56 31.29
C SER A 57 -36.58 -10.36 32.79
N SER A 58 -36.01 -11.24 33.62
CA SER A 58 -35.97 -11.02 35.06
C SER A 58 -34.92 -9.95 35.43
N PRO A 59 -35.03 -9.32 36.62
CA PRO A 59 -34.02 -8.34 37.08
C PRO A 59 -32.59 -8.92 37.12
N GLU A 60 -32.45 -10.17 37.56
CA GLU A 60 -31.16 -10.87 37.58
C GLU A 60 -30.60 -11.11 36.18
N GLU A 61 -31.46 -11.46 35.22
CA GLU A 61 -31.07 -11.62 33.82
C GLU A 61 -30.64 -10.30 33.20
N VAL A 62 -31.33 -9.20 33.52
CA VAL A 62 -30.98 -7.84 33.06
C VAL A 62 -29.63 -7.40 33.61
N GLU A 63 -29.38 -7.62 34.90
CA GLU A 63 -28.09 -7.31 35.54
C GLU A 63 -26.96 -8.11 34.88
N LYS A 64 -27.16 -9.42 34.69
CA LYS A 64 -26.17 -10.27 34.04
C LYS A 64 -25.94 -9.87 32.58
N MET A 65 -26.98 -9.56 31.81
CA MET A 65 -26.83 -9.07 30.44
C MET A 65 -26.04 -7.75 30.38
N ARG A 66 -26.23 -6.84 31.35
CA ARG A 66 -25.46 -5.60 31.45
C ARG A 66 -23.98 -5.87 31.72
N SER A 67 -23.67 -6.74 32.67
CA SER A 67 -22.27 -7.12 32.95
C SER A 67 -21.59 -7.79 31.75
N LEU A 68 -22.31 -8.67 31.03
CA LEU A 68 -21.79 -9.30 29.82
C LEU A 68 -21.57 -8.29 28.69
N TYR A 69 -22.43 -7.27 28.57
CA TYR A 69 -22.29 -6.20 27.59
C TYR A 69 -21.05 -5.36 27.87
N ASP A 70 -20.84 -4.98 29.13
CA ASP A 70 -19.65 -4.22 29.56
C ASP A 70 -18.36 -5.03 29.36
N ALA A 71 -18.43 -6.37 29.48
CA ALA A 71 -17.33 -7.29 29.21
C ALA A 71 -17.16 -7.66 27.71
N GLY A 72 -18.03 -7.17 26.82
CA GLY A 72 -17.98 -7.48 25.38
C GLY A 72 -18.32 -8.93 25.02
N ASN A 73 -19.02 -9.66 25.89
CA ASN A 73 -19.35 -11.07 25.67
C ASN A 73 -20.70 -11.24 24.97
N ASP A 74 -20.76 -10.81 23.71
CA ASP A 74 -21.99 -10.84 22.89
C ASP A 74 -22.56 -12.25 22.69
N ALA A 75 -21.71 -13.29 22.72
CA ALA A 75 -22.14 -14.67 22.55
C ALA A 75 -22.98 -15.16 23.73
N GLU A 76 -22.58 -14.82 24.96
CA GLU A 76 -23.35 -15.19 26.15
C GLU A 76 -24.64 -14.37 26.27
N ILE A 77 -24.63 -13.10 25.86
CA ILE A 77 -25.85 -12.27 25.76
C ILE A 77 -26.85 -12.91 24.79
N ARG A 78 -26.42 -13.34 23.60
CA ARG A 78 -27.28 -14.03 22.63
C ARG A 78 -27.88 -15.31 23.20
N SER A 79 -27.08 -16.10 23.91
CA SER A 79 -27.57 -17.32 24.58
C SER A 79 -28.65 -17.00 25.63
N MET A 80 -28.43 -15.96 26.44
CA MET A 80 -29.42 -15.51 27.42
C MET A 80 -30.71 -15.03 26.76
N VAL A 81 -30.62 -14.18 25.74
CA VAL A 81 -31.78 -13.70 24.98
C VAL A 81 -32.58 -14.86 24.41
N LYS A 82 -31.91 -15.87 23.84
CA LYS A 82 -32.57 -17.08 23.34
C LYS A 82 -33.34 -17.83 24.43
N ASN A 83 -32.73 -18.01 25.60
CA ASN A 83 -33.41 -18.66 26.74
C ASN A 83 -34.65 -17.87 27.20
N VAL A 84 -34.57 -16.53 27.21
CA VAL A 84 -35.70 -15.64 27.53
C VAL A 84 -36.84 -15.81 26.52
N VAL A 85 -36.53 -15.94 25.23
CA VAL A 85 -37.53 -16.18 24.17
C VAL A 85 -38.13 -17.59 24.26
N GLU A 86 -37.31 -18.61 24.56
CA GLU A 86 -37.74 -20.01 24.58
C GLU A 86 -38.82 -20.29 25.63
N ARG A 87 -38.76 -19.62 26.80
CA ARG A 87 -39.77 -19.75 27.88
C ARG A 87 -41.12 -19.09 27.57
N MET A 88 -41.20 -18.25 26.54
CA MET A 88 -42.45 -17.58 26.16
C MET A 88 -43.39 -18.53 25.40
N SER A 89 -44.66 -18.16 25.26
CA SER A 89 -45.66 -18.92 24.50
C SER A 89 -46.60 -18.00 23.71
N GLY A 90 -47.37 -18.56 22.77
CA GLY A 90 -48.35 -17.82 21.97
C GLY A 90 -47.74 -16.77 21.03
N ASP A 91 -48.53 -15.74 20.74
CA ASP A 91 -48.15 -14.65 19.83
C ASP A 91 -46.97 -13.83 20.36
N ASP A 92 -46.84 -13.70 21.68
CA ASP A 92 -45.72 -13.00 22.32
C ASP A 92 -44.40 -13.70 22.03
N LYS A 93 -44.37 -15.04 22.00
CA LYS A 93 -43.19 -15.80 21.57
C LYS A 93 -42.85 -15.52 20.12
N GLN A 94 -43.84 -15.48 19.23
CA GLN A 94 -43.61 -15.21 17.81
C GLN A 94 -43.08 -13.80 17.57
N LEU A 95 -43.56 -12.82 18.34
CA LEU A 95 -43.02 -11.46 18.33
C LEU A 95 -41.58 -11.44 18.86
N ALA A 96 -41.31 -12.15 19.95
CA ALA A 96 -39.98 -12.19 20.55
C ALA A 96 -38.94 -12.86 19.63
N ILE A 97 -39.31 -13.92 18.90
CA ILE A 97 -38.46 -14.54 17.87
C ILE A 97 -38.16 -13.56 16.72
N LYS A 98 -39.15 -12.77 16.28
CA LYS A 98 -38.95 -11.74 15.25
C LYS A 98 -38.04 -10.62 15.76
N MET A 99 -38.23 -10.18 17.00
CA MET A 99 -37.38 -9.18 17.64
C MET A 99 -35.95 -9.68 17.85
N GLU A 100 -35.77 -10.95 18.25
CA GLU A 100 -34.45 -11.59 18.36
C GLU A 100 -33.70 -11.53 17.03
N LYS A 101 -34.35 -11.90 15.91
CA LYS A 101 -33.78 -11.81 14.57
C LYS A 101 -33.39 -10.36 14.19
N LEU A 102 -34.26 -9.38 14.43
CA LEU A 102 -33.99 -7.97 14.10
C LEU A 102 -32.86 -7.40 14.95
N CYS A 103 -32.88 -7.67 16.25
CA CYS A 103 -31.85 -7.21 17.16
C CYS A 103 -30.51 -7.85 16.83
N THR A 104 -30.50 -9.15 16.48
CA THR A 104 -29.29 -9.81 15.99
C THR A 104 -28.73 -9.10 14.78
N ASP A 105 -29.52 -8.72 13.77
CA ASP A 105 -29.00 -7.96 12.62
C ASP A 105 -28.30 -6.66 13.03
N VAL A 106 -28.86 -5.93 13.99
CA VAL A 106 -28.30 -4.65 14.44
C VAL A 106 -27.01 -4.84 15.25
N PHE A 107 -26.90 -5.92 16.02
CA PHE A 107 -25.72 -6.22 16.85
C PHE A 107 -24.63 -7.01 16.08
N ASP A 108 -24.98 -7.92 15.17
CA ASP A 108 -24.04 -8.76 14.39
C ASP A 108 -23.35 -8.01 13.24
N VAL A 109 -23.81 -6.81 12.88
CA VAL A 109 -23.08 -5.95 11.93
C VAL A 109 -21.64 -5.72 12.41
N LYS A 110 -21.39 -5.65 13.73
CA LYS A 110 -20.02 -5.56 14.26
C LYS A 110 -19.17 -6.77 13.89
N VAL A 111 -19.71 -7.99 13.95
CA VAL A 111 -18.91 -9.23 13.78
C VAL A 111 -18.61 -9.53 12.31
N ARG A 112 -19.55 -9.28 11.39
CA ARG A 112 -19.30 -9.44 9.94
C ARG A 112 -18.42 -8.34 9.39
N VAL A 113 -18.69 -7.08 9.76
CA VAL A 113 -17.87 -5.95 9.33
C VAL A 113 -16.48 -6.00 9.98
N HIS A 114 -16.32 -6.37 11.26
CA HIS A 114 -14.97 -6.59 11.83
C HIS A 114 -14.26 -7.80 11.24
N ARG A 115 -14.91 -8.96 11.02
CA ARG A 115 -14.20 -10.11 10.40
C ARG A 115 -13.78 -9.81 8.97
N ASP A 116 -14.63 -9.15 8.18
CA ASP A 116 -14.30 -8.77 6.81
C ASP A 116 -13.27 -7.63 6.77
N ILE A 117 -13.32 -6.66 7.70
CA ILE A 117 -12.29 -5.62 7.84
C ILE A 117 -10.99 -6.22 8.36
N ASP A 118 -10.98 -7.07 9.38
CA ASP A 118 -9.77 -7.70 9.93
C ASP A 118 -9.11 -8.61 8.89
N ALA A 119 -9.88 -9.44 8.18
CA ALA A 119 -9.36 -10.29 7.12
C ALA A 119 -8.85 -9.46 5.93
N SER A 120 -9.58 -8.41 5.57
CA SER A 120 -9.17 -7.44 4.55
C SER A 120 -7.89 -6.70 4.94
N MET A 121 -7.82 -6.15 6.15
CA MET A 121 -6.69 -5.36 6.65
C MET A 121 -5.46 -6.24 6.84
N ASN A 122 -5.62 -7.47 7.33
CA ASN A 122 -4.48 -8.38 7.45
C ASN A 122 -3.96 -8.85 6.10
N ARG A 123 -4.81 -8.92 5.07
CA ARG A 123 -4.38 -9.25 3.71
C ARG A 123 -3.77 -8.06 2.98
N ARG A 124 -4.42 -6.90 3.06
CA ARG A 124 -4.14 -5.70 2.25
C ARG A 124 -3.15 -4.73 2.89
N LEU A 125 -3.15 -4.70 4.21
CA LEU A 125 -2.40 -3.76 5.04
C LEU A 125 -1.48 -4.52 6.01
N SER A 126 -0.92 -5.65 5.55
CA SER A 126 0.00 -6.48 6.34
C SER A 126 1.26 -5.74 6.80
N TRP A 127 1.60 -4.63 6.13
CA TRP A 127 2.72 -3.74 6.44
C TRP A 127 2.45 -2.75 7.57
N MET A 128 1.20 -2.56 7.99
CA MET A 128 0.85 -1.66 9.10
C MET A 128 1.14 -2.31 10.45
N THR A 129 1.53 -1.51 11.44
CA THR A 129 1.65 -1.99 12.83
C THR A 129 0.27 -2.25 13.43
N ASP A 130 0.22 -3.02 14.52
CA ASP A 130 -1.05 -3.33 15.18
C ASP A 130 -1.72 -2.06 15.71
N GLU A 131 -0.95 -1.07 16.19
CA GLU A 131 -1.47 0.23 16.62
C GLU A 131 -2.09 1.02 15.46
N GLN A 132 -1.44 1.05 14.30
CA GLN A 132 -1.96 1.73 13.11
C GLN A 132 -3.23 1.04 12.59
N LYS A 133 -3.29 -0.29 12.67
CA LYS A 133 -4.49 -1.06 12.31
C LYS A 133 -5.64 -0.76 13.27
N GLU A 134 -5.39 -0.72 14.57
CA GLU A 134 -6.42 -0.36 15.56
C GLU A 134 -6.92 1.09 15.38
N GLU A 135 -6.06 2.01 14.98
CA GLU A 135 -6.47 3.38 14.65
C GLU A 135 -7.43 3.42 13.45
N VAL A 136 -7.11 2.70 12.36
CA VAL A 136 -8.01 2.57 11.20
C VAL A 136 -9.32 1.88 11.56
N LYS A 137 -9.28 0.82 12.38
CA LYS A 137 -10.51 0.16 12.88
C LYS A 137 -11.35 1.11 13.71
N LYS A 138 -10.73 1.93 14.56
CA LYS A 138 -11.42 2.94 15.33
C LYS A 138 -12.07 3.98 14.42
N MET A 139 -11.39 4.44 13.37
CA MET A 139 -12.01 5.35 12.39
C MET A 139 -13.22 4.71 11.69
N HIS A 140 -13.15 3.42 11.34
CA HIS A 140 -14.32 2.69 10.83
C HIS A 140 -15.46 2.59 11.87
N ALA A 141 -15.13 2.31 13.13
CA ALA A 141 -16.10 2.21 14.22
C ALA A 141 -16.76 3.56 14.56
N ASP A 142 -16.00 4.64 14.47
CA ASP A 142 -16.43 6.02 14.67
C ASP A 142 -17.23 6.56 13.45
N GLY A 143 -17.41 5.75 12.40
CA GLY A 143 -18.19 6.10 11.22
C GLY A 143 -17.54 7.17 10.34
N LYS A 144 -16.20 7.28 10.38
CA LYS A 144 -15.48 8.25 9.56
C LYS A 144 -15.73 8.02 8.06
N PRO A 145 -15.80 9.10 7.26
CA PRO A 145 -15.86 9.01 5.81
C PRO A 145 -14.74 8.13 5.24
N GLN A 146 -15.03 7.33 4.21
CA GLN A 146 -14.06 6.39 3.63
C GLN A 146 -12.83 7.09 3.04
N ASP A 147 -12.99 8.30 2.51
CA ASP A 147 -11.91 9.18 2.07
C ASP A 147 -11.00 9.62 3.22
N GLU A 148 -11.54 9.97 4.40
CA GLU A 148 -10.72 10.25 5.60
C GLU A 148 -9.92 9.03 6.04
N ILE A 149 -10.53 7.84 6.02
CA ILE A 149 -9.87 6.59 6.39
C ILE A 149 -8.74 6.26 5.40
N ARG A 150 -8.99 6.44 4.10
CA ARG A 150 -7.98 6.24 3.05
C ARG A 150 -6.84 7.24 3.16
N ALA A 151 -7.13 8.51 3.44
CA ALA A 151 -6.11 9.53 3.68
C ALA A 151 -5.21 9.13 4.85
N LYS A 152 -5.79 8.56 5.92
CA LYS A 152 -5.00 8.06 7.06
C LYS A 152 -4.12 6.87 6.71
N ILE A 153 -4.64 5.91 5.96
CA ILE A 153 -3.85 4.77 5.44
C ILE A 153 -2.70 5.28 4.56
N PHE A 154 -2.95 6.30 3.72
CA PHE A 154 -1.92 6.92 2.88
C PHE A 154 -0.84 7.63 3.71
N GLU A 155 -1.21 8.32 4.79
CA GLU A 155 -0.28 8.95 5.73
C GLU A 155 0.66 7.89 6.34
N PHE A 156 0.12 6.75 6.79
CA PHE A 156 0.93 5.65 7.29
C PHE A 156 1.84 5.07 6.21
N LEU A 157 1.33 4.87 4.99
CA LEU A 157 2.14 4.36 3.88
C LEU A 157 3.28 5.32 3.48
N SER A 158 3.03 6.62 3.51
CA SER A 158 3.98 7.66 3.10
C SER A 158 5.06 7.93 4.15
N SER A 159 4.76 7.64 5.42
CA SER A 159 5.72 7.75 6.54
C SER A 159 6.62 6.52 6.68
N LEU A 160 6.36 5.43 5.94
CA LEU A 160 7.28 4.30 5.89
C LEU A 160 8.51 4.63 5.04
N GLU A 161 9.68 4.51 5.67
CA GLU A 161 10.97 4.67 5.02
C GLU A 161 11.69 3.32 4.84
N GLY A 162 12.72 3.30 3.99
CA GLY A 162 13.58 2.13 3.79
C GLY A 162 12.91 0.96 3.04
N PRO A 163 13.51 -0.25 3.10
CA PRO A 163 13.04 -1.42 2.36
C PRO A 163 11.61 -1.84 2.66
N ALA A 164 11.17 -1.63 3.91
CA ALA A 164 9.79 -1.92 4.33
C ALA A 164 8.78 -0.98 3.65
N GLY A 165 9.10 0.31 3.52
CA GLY A 165 8.25 1.28 2.81
C GLY A 165 8.15 1.01 1.31
N LEU A 166 9.26 0.60 0.67
CA LEU A 166 9.26 0.21 -0.74
C LEU A 166 8.37 -1.01 -0.98
N ALA A 167 8.51 -2.06 -0.17
CA ALA A 167 7.68 -3.26 -0.26
C ALA A 167 6.19 -2.95 -0.01
N ALA A 168 5.89 -2.09 0.97
CA ALA A 168 4.52 -1.67 1.28
C ALA A 168 3.87 -0.90 0.12
N LYS A 169 4.60 0.03 -0.50
CA LYS A 169 4.14 0.79 -1.67
C LYS A 169 3.92 -0.11 -2.88
N GLU A 170 4.82 -1.06 -3.11
CA GLU A 170 4.68 -2.04 -4.20
C GLU A 170 3.44 -2.93 -4.00
N GLN A 171 3.20 -3.41 -2.78
CA GLN A 171 2.01 -4.19 -2.44
C GLN A 171 0.73 -3.36 -2.63
N ALA A 172 0.70 -2.13 -2.11
CA ALA A 172 -0.44 -1.23 -2.27
C ALA A 172 -0.75 -0.96 -3.75
N ARG A 173 0.29 -0.75 -4.58
CA ARG A 173 0.15 -0.60 -6.04
C ARG A 173 -0.45 -1.84 -6.69
N LYS A 174 0.06 -3.04 -6.38
CA LYS A 174 -0.46 -4.32 -6.94
C LYS A 174 -1.94 -4.48 -6.63
N GLU A 175 -2.36 -4.15 -5.42
CA GLU A 175 -3.78 -4.26 -5.03
C GLU A 175 -4.66 -3.22 -5.70
N CYS A 176 -4.19 -1.99 -5.81
CA CYS A 176 -4.88 -0.89 -6.48
C CYS A 176 -5.26 -1.19 -7.94
N TYR A 177 -4.42 -1.95 -8.65
CA TYR A 177 -4.57 -2.22 -10.08
C TYR A 177 -4.86 -3.67 -10.43
N LYS A 178 -5.14 -4.51 -9.44
CA LYS A 178 -5.47 -5.93 -9.65
C LYS A 178 -6.64 -6.14 -10.60
N TRP A 179 -7.62 -5.24 -10.60
CA TRP A 179 -8.78 -5.29 -11.50
C TRP A 179 -8.40 -5.29 -13.00
N MET A 180 -7.18 -4.88 -13.36
CA MET A 180 -6.71 -4.95 -14.75
C MET A 180 -6.62 -6.39 -15.25
N GLU A 181 -6.35 -7.36 -14.38
CA GLU A 181 -6.31 -8.79 -14.73
C GLU A 181 -7.66 -9.29 -15.28
N ASP A 182 -8.77 -8.63 -14.91
CA ASP A 182 -10.11 -8.97 -15.39
C ASP A 182 -10.38 -8.45 -16.82
N VAL A 183 -9.62 -7.46 -17.31
CA VAL A 183 -9.93 -6.69 -18.53
C VAL A 183 -8.78 -6.53 -19.52
N ALA A 184 -7.58 -6.96 -19.15
CA ALA A 184 -6.36 -6.84 -19.93
C ALA A 184 -5.58 -8.16 -19.94
N SER A 185 -4.87 -8.42 -21.03
CA SER A 185 -3.93 -9.55 -21.07
C SER A 185 -2.68 -9.27 -20.23
N ALA A 186 -1.95 -10.33 -19.86
CA ALA A 186 -0.65 -10.18 -19.20
C ALA A 186 0.35 -9.34 -20.02
N GLU A 187 0.26 -9.40 -21.36
CA GLU A 187 1.06 -8.58 -22.27
C GLU A 187 0.65 -7.10 -22.23
N GLU A 188 -0.65 -6.79 -22.22
CA GLU A 188 -1.14 -5.41 -22.07
C GLU A 188 -0.70 -4.81 -20.72
N ILE A 189 -0.76 -5.58 -19.64
CA ILE A 189 -0.30 -5.15 -18.30
C ILE A 189 1.22 -4.94 -18.29
N ALA A 190 2.00 -5.84 -18.89
CA ALA A 190 3.45 -5.68 -18.99
C ALA A 190 3.83 -4.44 -19.80
N ASN A 191 3.12 -4.15 -20.89
CA ASN A 191 3.32 -2.94 -21.69
C ASN A 191 2.92 -1.68 -20.91
N LEU A 192 1.89 -1.75 -20.06
CA LEU A 192 1.51 -0.66 -19.17
C LEU A 192 2.59 -0.36 -18.13
N HIS A 193 3.25 -1.39 -17.56
CA HIS A 193 4.38 -1.20 -16.65
C HIS A 193 5.57 -0.52 -17.35
N LYS A 194 5.90 -0.92 -18.58
CA LYS A 194 6.92 -0.23 -19.39
C LYS A 194 6.55 1.22 -19.67
N LEU A 195 5.28 1.49 -19.98
CA LEU A 195 4.79 2.87 -20.18
C LEU A 195 4.89 3.69 -18.89
N HIS A 196 4.64 3.10 -17.73
CA HIS A 196 4.82 3.79 -16.44
C HIS A 196 6.26 4.29 -16.29
N GLU A 197 7.25 3.54 -16.75
CA GLU A 197 8.67 3.91 -16.63
C GLU A 197 9.10 5.00 -17.62
N THR A 198 8.41 5.13 -18.76
CA THR A 198 8.83 6.03 -19.85
C THR A 198 7.92 7.23 -20.09
N ASP A 199 6.62 7.08 -19.84
CA ASP A 199 5.57 8.07 -20.17
C ASP A 199 4.36 7.91 -19.23
N HIS A 200 4.37 8.66 -18.13
CA HIS A 200 3.30 8.62 -17.13
C HIS A 200 1.94 9.05 -17.68
N ASP A 201 1.89 10.00 -18.62
CA ASP A 201 0.63 10.51 -19.14
C ASP A 201 -0.01 9.50 -20.09
N ALA A 202 0.80 8.85 -20.95
CA ALA A 202 0.34 7.73 -21.75
C ALA A 202 -0.08 6.55 -20.88
N CYS A 203 0.66 6.26 -19.80
CA CYS A 203 0.30 5.24 -18.82
C CYS A 203 -1.06 5.55 -18.17
N LYS A 204 -1.26 6.75 -17.62
CA LYS A 204 -2.54 7.18 -17.03
C LYS A 204 -3.69 7.06 -18.03
N LYS A 205 -3.50 7.52 -19.26
CA LYS A 205 -4.51 7.39 -20.32
C LYS A 205 -4.85 5.92 -20.57
N LYS A 206 -3.85 5.04 -20.62
CA LYS A 206 -4.05 3.61 -20.83
C LYS A 206 -4.77 2.94 -19.65
N VAL A 207 -4.47 3.32 -18.41
CA VAL A 207 -5.23 2.91 -17.22
C VAL A 207 -6.71 3.30 -17.36
N ARG A 208 -7.01 4.53 -17.79
CA ARG A 208 -8.39 5.01 -18.01
C ARG A 208 -9.09 4.26 -19.14
N GLU A 209 -8.38 3.85 -20.19
CA GLU A 209 -8.93 2.99 -21.25
C GLU A 209 -9.31 1.60 -20.71
N LEU A 210 -8.44 0.97 -19.92
CA LEU A 210 -8.72 -0.33 -19.30
C LEU A 210 -9.90 -0.23 -18.32
N LEU A 211 -9.98 0.86 -17.54
CA LEU A 211 -11.09 1.14 -16.64
C LEU A 211 -12.43 1.21 -17.40
N GLY A 212 -12.42 1.71 -18.63
CA GLY A 212 -13.59 1.76 -19.50
C GLY A 212 -14.10 0.39 -19.96
N ARG A 213 -13.30 -0.67 -19.86
CA ARG A 213 -13.70 -2.05 -20.19
C ARG A 213 -14.47 -2.73 -19.06
N LEU A 214 -14.43 -2.18 -17.85
CA LEU A 214 -15.14 -2.76 -16.70
C LEU A 214 -16.66 -2.57 -16.81
N PRO A 215 -17.46 -3.52 -16.28
CA PRO A 215 -18.88 -3.29 -16.01
C PRO A 215 -19.09 -2.07 -15.10
N ALA A 216 -20.22 -1.35 -15.28
CA ALA A 216 -20.50 -0.09 -14.60
C ALA A 216 -20.35 -0.17 -13.06
N GLU A 217 -20.83 -1.26 -12.46
CA GLU A 217 -20.76 -1.52 -11.01
C GLU A 217 -19.30 -1.62 -10.52
N LYS A 218 -18.47 -2.45 -11.18
CA LYS A 218 -17.04 -2.59 -10.86
C LYS A 218 -16.27 -1.29 -11.13
N LYS A 219 -16.63 -0.59 -12.21
CA LYS A 219 -16.00 0.68 -12.58
C LYS A 219 -16.20 1.75 -11.50
N GLU A 220 -17.41 1.88 -10.96
CA GLU A 220 -17.70 2.83 -9.88
C GLU A 220 -16.89 2.53 -8.61
N GLU A 221 -16.71 1.24 -8.27
CA GLU A 221 -15.88 0.83 -7.14
C GLU A 221 -14.39 1.19 -7.33
N VAL A 222 -13.87 0.98 -8.54
CA VAL A 222 -12.48 1.35 -8.86
C VAL A 222 -12.30 2.86 -8.87
N GLU A 223 -13.24 3.62 -9.44
CA GLU A 223 -13.19 5.09 -9.50
C GLU A 223 -13.17 5.72 -8.10
N LYS A 224 -13.88 5.13 -7.12
CA LYS A 224 -13.83 5.57 -5.71
C LYS A 224 -12.42 5.50 -5.11
N ASN A 225 -11.57 4.61 -5.59
CA ASN A 225 -10.21 4.40 -5.07
C ASN A 225 -9.13 4.97 -6.01
N LEU A 226 -9.51 5.44 -7.20
CA LEU A 226 -8.57 5.75 -8.26
C LEU A 226 -7.64 6.91 -7.91
N ALA A 227 -8.14 7.95 -7.25
CA ALA A 227 -7.29 9.07 -6.82
C ALA A 227 -6.18 8.62 -5.84
N PHE A 228 -6.51 7.74 -4.89
CA PHE A 228 -5.54 7.13 -3.98
C PHE A 228 -4.55 6.26 -4.75
N CYS A 229 -5.04 5.44 -5.68
CA CYS A 229 -4.19 4.55 -6.47
C CYS A 229 -3.27 5.31 -7.43
N GLU A 230 -3.73 6.44 -7.97
CA GLU A 230 -2.92 7.35 -8.78
C GLU A 230 -1.85 8.02 -7.92
N GLU A 231 -2.15 8.41 -6.69
CA GLU A 231 -1.16 8.97 -5.77
C GLU A 231 -0.11 7.92 -5.36
N VAL A 232 -0.50 6.69 -5.07
CA VAL A 232 0.44 5.60 -4.74
C VAL A 232 1.34 5.24 -5.93
N TRP A 233 0.83 5.32 -7.16
CA TRP A 233 1.59 4.94 -8.36
C TRP A 233 2.39 6.08 -8.97
N TYR A 234 1.85 7.30 -8.98
CA TYR A 234 2.42 8.47 -9.65
C TYR A 234 2.87 9.59 -8.70
N GLY A 235 2.47 9.58 -7.43
CA GLY A 235 2.71 10.67 -6.47
C GLY A 235 4.19 10.93 -6.15
N GLU A 236 5.08 9.97 -6.39
CA GLU A 236 6.53 10.22 -6.29
C GLU A 236 7.08 11.09 -7.44
N HIS A 237 6.31 11.28 -8.51
CA HIS A 237 6.73 11.94 -9.76
C HIS A 237 6.07 13.31 -9.99
N THR A 238 5.12 13.72 -9.15
CA THR A 238 4.38 15.00 -9.25
C THR A 238 5.13 16.22 -8.71
N HIS A 239 6.40 16.09 -8.29
CA HIS A 239 7.21 17.20 -7.81
C HIS A 239 8.00 17.96 -8.90
N HIS A 240 7.79 17.67 -10.18
CA HIS A 240 8.57 18.29 -11.27
C HIS A 240 7.91 19.44 -12.02
N GLU A 241 6.67 19.82 -11.70
CA GLU A 241 6.00 20.93 -12.40
C GLU A 241 5.17 21.80 -11.46
N HIS A 242 5.78 22.72 -10.70
CA HIS A 242 5.17 24.01 -10.33
C HIS A 242 6.23 25.04 -9.89
N PRO A 243 5.97 26.35 -10.10
CA PRO A 243 6.98 27.41 -10.13
C PRO A 243 7.42 27.83 -8.72
N HIS A 244 8.74 27.97 -8.56
CA HIS A 244 9.47 28.82 -7.60
C HIS A 244 8.70 29.37 -6.38
N GLU A 245 8.73 28.68 -5.22
CA GLU A 245 8.78 29.39 -3.92
C GLU A 245 9.11 28.56 -2.64
N HIS A 246 9.45 27.26 -2.71
CA HIS A 246 9.74 26.47 -1.49
C HIS A 246 11.07 25.68 -1.53
N HIS A 247 12.16 26.31 -1.99
CA HIS A 247 13.45 25.64 -2.20
C HIS A 247 14.28 25.32 -0.95
N HIS A 248 13.92 25.75 0.25
CA HIS A 248 14.83 25.63 1.40
C HIS A 248 14.68 24.36 2.26
N ARG A 249 13.62 23.56 2.09
CA ARG A 249 13.39 22.38 2.96
C ARG A 249 13.54 21.01 2.27
N HIS A 250 13.44 20.95 0.95
CA HIS A 250 13.42 19.69 0.20
C HIS A 250 14.80 19.22 -0.31
N LEU A 251 15.84 20.05 -0.25
CA LEU A 251 17.20 19.63 -0.61
C LEU A 251 17.80 18.64 0.40
N ALA A 252 17.33 18.60 1.64
CA ALA A 252 17.82 17.67 2.66
C ALA A 252 17.28 16.23 2.48
N VAL A 253 16.17 16.03 1.76
CA VAL A 253 15.51 14.71 1.62
C VAL A 253 16.02 13.94 0.40
N ARG A 254 16.35 14.64 -0.71
CA ARG A 254 16.99 13.98 -1.87
C ARG A 254 18.46 13.63 -1.62
N ARG A 255 19.13 14.35 -0.72
CA ARG A 255 20.56 14.14 -0.38
C ARG A 255 20.85 12.88 0.47
N ARG A 256 19.86 12.33 1.19
CA ARG A 256 20.06 11.21 2.15
C ARG A 256 19.97 9.80 1.56
N ARG A 257 19.75 9.64 0.25
CA ARG A 257 19.65 8.30 -0.39
C ARG A 257 20.96 7.80 -0.99
N HIS A 258 22.01 8.63 -1.06
CA HIS A 258 23.20 8.30 -1.82
C HIS A 258 24.20 7.45 -1.04
N LEU A 259 24.37 7.64 0.28
CA LEU A 259 25.34 6.86 1.06
C LEU A 259 24.94 5.39 1.16
N HIS A 260 23.66 5.09 1.40
CA HIS A 260 23.15 3.72 1.45
C HIS A 260 23.30 2.99 0.11
N ALA A 261 23.16 3.69 -1.03
CA ALA A 261 23.36 3.11 -2.35
C ALA A 261 24.84 2.71 -2.58
N ILE A 262 25.78 3.47 -1.99
CA ILE A 262 27.22 3.22 -2.15
C ILE A 262 27.88 2.50 -0.96
N ASP A 263 27.18 2.25 0.15
CA ASP A 263 27.77 1.64 1.36
C ASP A 263 28.38 0.26 1.08
N ARG A 264 27.78 -0.50 0.14
CA ARG A 264 28.32 -1.78 -0.34
C ARG A 264 29.69 -1.65 -1.05
N PHE A 265 30.04 -0.45 -1.50
CA PHE A 265 31.32 -0.10 -2.13
C PHE A 265 32.29 0.55 -1.14
N LEU A 266 31.81 0.92 0.04
CA LEU A 266 32.60 1.56 1.11
C LEU A 266 32.87 0.58 2.26
N ASP A 267 32.79 -0.73 2.01
CA ASP A 267 33.05 -1.81 2.97
C ASP A 267 34.48 -1.81 3.53
N TRP A 268 35.41 -1.17 2.83
CA TRP A 268 36.81 -1.00 3.22
C TRP A 268 37.06 0.19 4.16
N LEU A 269 36.07 1.07 4.36
CA LEU A 269 36.16 2.15 5.34
C LEU A 269 35.95 1.61 6.75
N ASN A 270 36.76 2.09 7.70
CA ASN A 270 36.55 1.79 9.11
C ASN A 270 35.35 2.57 9.69
N PRO A 271 34.81 2.15 10.86
CA PRO A 271 33.64 2.80 11.47
C PRO A 271 33.83 4.30 11.70
N GLU A 272 35.03 4.75 12.06
CA GLU A 272 35.34 6.16 12.27
C GLU A 272 35.27 6.97 10.96
N GLN A 273 35.76 6.42 9.84
CA GLN A 273 35.68 7.02 8.51
C GLN A 273 34.23 7.06 8.01
N LYS A 274 33.44 6.01 8.26
CA LYS A 274 32.01 5.99 7.92
C LYS A 274 31.24 7.07 8.70
N SER A 275 31.50 7.20 10.00
CA SER A 275 30.89 8.25 10.82
C SER A 275 31.29 9.67 10.37
N GLN A 276 32.51 9.85 9.83
CA GLN A 276 32.91 11.12 9.22
C GLN A 276 32.11 11.44 7.94
N LEU A 277 31.82 10.44 7.11
CA LEU A 277 30.98 10.64 5.91
C LEU A 277 29.53 10.95 6.29
N GLU A 278 28.98 10.25 7.28
CA GLU A 278 27.64 10.56 7.84
C GLU A 278 27.59 11.98 8.41
N GLY A 279 28.66 12.46 9.06
CA GLY A 279 28.76 13.82 9.55
C GLY A 279 28.74 14.88 8.43
N ILE A 280 29.39 14.60 7.29
CA ILE A 280 29.38 15.47 6.11
C ILE A 280 27.99 15.47 5.48
N GLU A 281 27.35 14.31 5.35
CA GLU A 281 25.99 14.18 4.81
C GLU A 281 24.92 14.87 5.69
N ASN A 282 25.10 14.86 7.01
CA ASN A 282 24.22 15.54 7.96
C ASN A 282 24.43 17.07 8.01
N SER A 283 25.45 17.59 7.34
CA SER A 283 25.68 19.03 7.17
C SER A 283 25.03 19.54 5.88
N GLU A 284 24.98 20.87 5.66
CA GLU A 284 24.50 21.44 4.38
C GLU A 284 25.42 21.17 3.17
N ALA A 285 26.51 20.41 3.36
CA ALA A 285 27.48 20.07 2.33
C ALA A 285 26.86 19.36 1.11
N HIS A 286 27.55 19.48 -0.03
CA HIS A 286 27.13 18.84 -1.28
C HIS A 286 27.63 17.39 -1.30
N PHE A 287 26.96 16.51 -2.04
CA PHE A 287 27.40 15.12 -2.17
C PHE A 287 28.83 15.00 -2.75
N ASP A 288 29.25 15.98 -3.55
CA ASP A 288 30.64 16.07 -4.04
C ASP A 288 31.67 16.13 -2.90
N ASP A 289 31.31 16.68 -1.74
CA ASP A 289 32.18 16.74 -0.55
C ASP A 289 32.36 15.33 0.06
N VAL A 290 31.32 14.50 0.04
CA VAL A 290 31.39 13.08 0.43
C VAL A 290 32.31 12.32 -0.53
N ILE A 291 32.14 12.51 -1.84
CA ILE A 291 32.99 11.88 -2.86
C ILE A 291 34.46 12.33 -2.71
N ALA A 292 34.70 13.62 -2.48
CA ALA A 292 36.04 14.14 -2.24
C ALA A 292 36.67 13.54 -0.97
N GLN A 293 35.88 13.32 0.09
CA GLN A 293 36.35 12.72 1.32
C GLN A 293 36.65 11.21 1.16
N VAL A 294 35.79 10.47 0.46
CA VAL A 294 36.05 9.07 0.09
C VAL A 294 37.35 8.95 -0.71
N LYS A 295 37.59 9.86 -1.66
CA LYS A 295 38.84 9.89 -2.43
C LYS A 295 40.07 10.11 -1.54
N LYS A 296 39.99 11.00 -0.55
CA LYS A 296 41.07 11.19 0.42
C LYS A 296 41.34 9.93 1.23
N PHE A 297 40.30 9.25 1.72
CA PHE A 297 40.46 7.97 2.42
C PHE A 297 41.13 6.92 1.55
N TYR A 298 40.77 6.89 0.27
CA TYR A 298 41.35 5.96 -0.70
C TYR A 298 42.83 6.26 -0.95
N ASP A 299 43.19 7.54 -1.14
CA ASP A 299 44.57 7.97 -1.40
C ASP A 299 45.51 7.68 -0.22
N MET A 300 44.98 7.63 1.00
CA MET A 300 45.73 7.29 2.23
C MET A 300 46.00 5.78 2.41
N LEU A 301 45.40 4.92 1.58
CA LEU A 301 45.64 3.48 1.66
C LEU A 301 47.02 3.08 1.12
N PRO A 302 47.62 1.98 1.63
CA PRO A 302 48.78 1.36 1.01
C PRO A 302 48.50 0.95 -0.46
N GLU A 303 49.50 0.99 -1.33
CA GLU A 303 49.33 0.64 -2.75
C GLU A 303 48.83 -0.80 -2.96
N GLU A 304 49.23 -1.74 -2.10
CA GLU A 304 48.71 -3.11 -2.12
C GLU A 304 47.20 -3.16 -1.84
N LYS A 305 46.72 -2.37 -0.88
CA LYS A 305 45.29 -2.24 -0.56
C LYS A 305 44.54 -1.50 -1.67
N LYS A 306 45.13 -0.48 -2.29
CA LYS A 306 44.53 0.19 -3.45
C LYS A 306 44.38 -0.76 -4.63
N ALA A 307 45.37 -1.62 -4.88
CA ALA A 307 45.32 -2.62 -5.94
C ALA A 307 44.24 -3.70 -5.67
N GLU A 308 44.16 -4.19 -4.44
CA GLU A 308 43.11 -5.11 -3.98
C GLU A 308 41.71 -4.50 -4.17
N LEU A 309 41.51 -3.24 -3.75
CA LEU A 309 40.25 -2.54 -3.92
C LEU A 309 39.92 -2.30 -5.39
N LYS A 310 40.88 -1.89 -6.22
CA LYS A 310 40.66 -1.77 -7.68
C LYS A 310 40.21 -3.10 -8.29
N ALA A 311 40.78 -4.23 -7.86
CA ALA A 311 40.39 -5.55 -8.32
C ALA A 311 38.97 -5.95 -7.83
N ASN A 312 38.67 -5.71 -6.55
CA ASN A 312 37.35 -6.00 -5.96
C ASN A 312 36.24 -5.12 -6.60
N PHE A 313 36.51 -3.84 -6.81
CA PHE A 313 35.60 -2.95 -7.52
C PHE A 313 35.40 -3.37 -8.98
N LYS A 314 36.47 -3.74 -9.71
CA LYS A 314 36.36 -4.30 -11.07
C LYS A 314 35.48 -5.55 -11.08
N SER A 315 35.65 -6.46 -10.11
CA SER A 315 34.79 -7.65 -9.98
C SER A 315 33.32 -7.27 -9.76
N ARG A 316 33.03 -6.33 -8.85
CA ARG A 316 31.66 -5.85 -8.57
C ARG A 316 31.03 -5.17 -9.80
N CYS A 317 31.80 -4.42 -10.59
CA CYS A 317 31.34 -3.84 -11.86
C CYS A 317 30.96 -4.89 -12.92
N THR A 318 31.46 -6.13 -12.77
CA THR A 318 31.16 -7.25 -13.67
C THR A 318 30.15 -8.26 -13.12
N GLU A 319 29.69 -8.08 -11.88
CA GLU A 319 28.89 -9.10 -11.17
C GLU A 319 27.51 -9.29 -11.81
N TRP A 320 26.81 -8.19 -12.11
CA TRP A 320 25.51 -8.20 -12.77
C TRP A 320 25.55 -8.86 -14.15
N MET A 321 26.69 -8.79 -14.86
CA MET A 321 26.82 -9.39 -16.19
C MET A 321 26.72 -10.92 -16.12
N LYS A 322 27.12 -11.54 -15.02
CA LYS A 322 27.02 -13.01 -14.85
C LYS A 322 25.57 -13.51 -14.78
N GLU A 323 24.62 -12.63 -14.48
CA GLU A 323 23.19 -12.96 -14.40
C GLU A 323 22.50 -12.92 -15.77
N VAL A 324 23.06 -12.19 -16.74
CA VAL A 324 22.41 -11.91 -18.04
C VAL A 324 23.26 -12.25 -19.28
N ALA A 325 24.55 -12.53 -19.10
CA ALA A 325 25.48 -12.89 -20.16
C ALA A 325 25.76 -14.39 -20.16
N THR A 326 25.92 -14.95 -21.35
CA THR A 326 26.44 -16.31 -21.52
C THR A 326 27.96 -16.37 -21.22
N PRO A 327 28.53 -17.56 -20.93
CA PRO A 327 29.97 -17.70 -20.72
C PRO A 327 30.82 -17.17 -21.90
N GLU A 328 30.35 -17.39 -23.13
CA GLU A 328 30.98 -16.89 -24.36
C GLU A 328 30.96 -15.35 -24.44
N GLU A 329 29.84 -14.73 -24.06
CA GLU A 329 29.73 -13.27 -24.02
C GLU A 329 30.60 -12.63 -22.93
N LEU A 330 30.77 -13.31 -21.79
CA LEU A 330 31.69 -12.88 -20.73
C LEU A 330 33.15 -12.96 -21.20
N GLU A 331 33.53 -14.03 -21.90
CA GLU A 331 34.87 -14.14 -22.49
C GLU A 331 35.13 -13.04 -23.54
N ASP A 332 34.13 -12.71 -24.36
CA ASP A 332 34.24 -11.64 -25.34
C ASP A 332 34.37 -10.26 -24.70
N ILE A 333 33.68 -10.00 -23.57
CA ILE A 333 33.87 -8.77 -22.78
C ILE A 333 35.29 -8.68 -22.23
N VAL A 334 35.85 -9.77 -21.72
CA VAL A 334 37.24 -9.81 -21.25
C VAL A 334 38.21 -9.53 -22.39
N LYS A 335 37.98 -10.10 -23.59
CA LYS A 335 38.80 -9.81 -24.79
C LYS A 335 38.69 -8.34 -25.20
N LEU A 336 37.49 -7.77 -25.21
CA LEU A 336 37.26 -6.35 -25.53
C LEU A 336 37.95 -5.41 -24.54
N GLN A 337 37.99 -5.77 -23.25
CA GLN A 337 38.76 -5.05 -22.23
C GLN A 337 40.27 -5.15 -22.46
N GLN A 338 40.79 -6.33 -22.77
CA GLN A 338 42.23 -6.54 -23.04
C GLN A 338 42.71 -5.86 -24.33
N GLN A 339 41.81 -5.69 -25.30
CA GLN A 339 42.08 -5.03 -26.58
C GLN A 339 41.84 -3.52 -26.54
N GLU A 340 41.44 -2.96 -25.39
CA GLU A 340 41.06 -1.55 -25.23
C GLU A 340 39.98 -1.09 -26.24
N ASN A 341 39.13 -2.02 -26.71
CA ASN A 341 38.07 -1.72 -27.67
C ASN A 341 36.84 -1.18 -26.96
N HIS A 342 36.94 0.09 -26.53
CA HIS A 342 35.95 0.77 -25.73
C HIS A 342 34.60 0.97 -26.43
N GLU A 343 34.56 1.12 -27.76
CA GLU A 343 33.30 1.29 -28.50
C GLU A 343 32.46 0.02 -28.49
N ASP A 344 33.06 -1.11 -28.86
CA ASP A 344 32.34 -2.37 -28.94
C ASP A 344 32.02 -2.90 -27.53
N LEU A 345 32.89 -2.64 -26.55
CA LEU A 345 32.60 -2.89 -25.14
C LEU A 345 31.35 -2.13 -24.69
N LYS A 346 31.23 -0.83 -24.98
CA LYS A 346 30.04 -0.03 -24.62
C LYS A 346 28.77 -0.59 -25.26
N LYS A 347 28.82 -0.94 -26.55
CA LYS A 347 27.66 -1.54 -27.26
C LYS A 347 27.25 -2.86 -26.62
N LYS A 348 28.22 -3.72 -26.29
CA LYS A 348 27.96 -5.02 -25.67
C LYS A 348 27.40 -4.89 -24.25
N LEU A 349 27.90 -3.93 -23.47
CA LEU A 349 27.36 -3.63 -22.14
C LEU A 349 25.92 -3.11 -22.21
N ALA A 350 25.61 -2.20 -23.14
CA ALA A 350 24.25 -1.70 -23.33
C ALA A 350 23.26 -2.80 -23.75
N ASP A 351 23.70 -3.75 -24.59
CA ASP A 351 22.91 -4.94 -24.95
C ASP A 351 22.62 -5.82 -23.73
N LEU A 352 23.62 -6.10 -22.89
CA LEU A 352 23.43 -6.86 -21.66
C LEU A 352 22.55 -6.14 -20.64
N GLU A 353 22.72 -4.82 -20.49
CA GLU A 353 21.87 -4.00 -19.62
C GLU A 353 20.41 -4.05 -20.05
N SER A 354 20.12 -4.14 -21.36
CA SER A 354 18.75 -4.25 -21.87
C SER A 354 18.02 -5.54 -21.42
N ARG A 355 18.77 -6.57 -21.00
CA ARG A 355 18.27 -7.87 -20.54
C ARG A 355 17.94 -7.89 -19.04
N LEU A 356 18.40 -6.88 -18.29
CA LEU A 356 18.16 -6.76 -16.84
C LEU A 356 16.71 -6.34 -16.53
N SER A 357 16.24 -6.64 -15.31
CA SER A 357 15.05 -6.00 -14.76
C SER A 357 15.32 -4.52 -14.44
N GLU A 358 14.29 -3.69 -14.34
CA GLU A 358 14.45 -2.25 -14.07
C GLU A 358 15.06 -1.95 -12.70
N GLU A 359 14.79 -2.80 -11.69
CA GLU A 359 15.45 -2.71 -10.39
C GLU A 359 16.97 -2.98 -10.50
N GLN A 360 17.36 -3.94 -11.34
CA GLN A 360 18.76 -4.23 -11.63
C GLN A 360 19.39 -3.11 -12.48
N LYS A 361 18.69 -2.57 -13.48
CA LYS A 361 19.16 -1.44 -14.32
C LYS A 361 19.41 -0.19 -13.50
N HIS A 362 18.51 0.17 -12.58
CA HIS A 362 18.71 1.33 -11.70
C HIS A 362 19.98 1.17 -10.85
N THR A 363 20.26 -0.05 -10.37
CA THR A 363 21.50 -0.35 -9.65
C THR A 363 22.72 -0.24 -10.56
N VAL A 364 22.66 -0.77 -11.79
CA VAL A 364 23.77 -0.71 -12.76
C VAL A 364 24.02 0.72 -13.26
N GLU A 365 22.97 1.53 -13.44
CA GLU A 365 23.06 2.92 -13.86
C GLU A 365 23.83 3.78 -12.84
N HIS A 366 23.57 3.59 -11.55
CA HIS A 366 24.31 4.27 -10.48
C HIS A 366 25.79 3.87 -10.45
N LEU A 367 26.12 2.68 -10.96
CA LEU A 367 27.49 2.17 -11.04
C LEU A 367 28.15 2.51 -12.37
N ARG A 368 27.40 2.90 -13.40
CA ARG A 368 27.90 3.07 -14.77
C ARG A 368 29.03 4.08 -14.86
N GLU A 369 28.89 5.25 -14.24
CA GLU A 369 29.93 6.29 -14.26
C GLU A 369 31.19 5.84 -13.49
N MET A 370 30.99 5.22 -12.33
CA MET A 370 32.09 4.73 -11.49
C MET A 370 32.84 3.57 -12.15
N CYS A 371 32.12 2.59 -12.72
CA CYS A 371 32.69 1.44 -13.41
C CYS A 371 33.37 1.84 -14.72
N SER A 372 32.81 2.81 -15.47
CA SER A 372 33.45 3.35 -16.67
C SER A 372 34.79 4.03 -16.34
N SER A 373 34.83 4.79 -15.24
CA SER A 373 36.06 5.41 -14.74
C SER A 373 37.12 4.37 -14.32
N ILE A 374 36.70 3.27 -13.69
CA ILE A 374 37.59 2.19 -13.22
C ILE A 374 38.11 1.29 -14.35
N TRP A 375 37.33 1.11 -15.41
CA TRP A 375 37.76 0.41 -16.63
C TRP A 375 38.57 1.28 -17.58
N GLU A 376 38.94 2.50 -17.16
CA GLU A 376 39.71 3.47 -17.96
C GLU A 376 39.04 3.77 -19.32
N VAL A 377 37.72 3.56 -19.40
CA VAL A 377 36.90 3.87 -20.56
C VAL A 377 36.64 5.38 -20.49
N GLN A 378 37.44 6.19 -21.19
CA GLN A 378 37.23 7.64 -21.20
C GLN A 378 35.76 7.97 -21.55
N SER A 379 35.07 8.65 -20.63
CA SER A 379 33.84 9.35 -20.94
C SER A 379 34.23 10.60 -21.72
N THR A 380 34.09 10.55 -23.03
CA THR A 380 33.98 11.78 -23.84
C THR A 380 32.61 12.42 -23.57
N LEU A 381 32.42 12.92 -22.35
CA LEU A 381 31.46 13.99 -22.09
C LEU A 381 32.28 15.21 -21.72
N GLN A 382 32.75 15.88 -22.76
CA GLN A 382 33.12 17.28 -22.68
C GLN A 382 31.92 18.05 -22.12
N SER A 383 32.21 18.76 -21.03
CA SER A 383 31.46 19.91 -20.57
C SER A 383 30.94 20.71 -21.76
N THR A 384 29.63 20.71 -21.94
CA THR A 384 28.95 21.73 -22.73
C THR A 384 27.70 22.15 -21.97
N ARG A 385 27.95 23.14 -21.10
CA ARG A 385 27.06 24.12 -20.45
C ARG A 385 25.72 23.69 -19.89
#